data_AF-A0A848M925-F1
#
_entry.id   AF-A0A848M925-F1
#
_cell.length_a   1.000
_cell.length_b   1.000
_cell.length_c   1.000
_cell.angle_alpha   90.00
_cell.angle_beta   90.00
_cell.angle_gamma   90.00
#
_symmetry.space_group_name_H-M   'P 1'
#
loop_
_entity.id
_entity.type
_entity.pdbx_description
1 polymer ?
#
loop_
_entity_poly.entity_id
_entity_poly.type
_entity_poly.pdbx_seq_one_letter_code
_entity_poly.pdbx_strand_id
1 'polypeptide(L)'
;MGRNISFILLLFLCSFPFSLTNFLPFFKDLPPDPRHMMTSLLAGLLVLITGLVMGLNDQRFFLRWYSGYWLTGLVLLLLGLITKAFVLFIPIAFLYVSPFYGLHDWLNISSQQTLLFALPLAAWMIGMVGYGAGILFQAKKQPGAES
;
A
#
# COMPACT_ATOMS: atom_id res chain seq x y z
N MET A 1 -20.51 -21.50 -1.74
CA MET A 1 -19.04 -21.57 -1.52
C MET A 1 -18.35 -21.22 -2.82
N GLY A 2 -17.90 -19.98 -3.01
CA GLY A 2 -17.33 -19.55 -4.29
C GLY A 2 -16.39 -18.38 -4.12
N ARG A 3 -15.08 -18.68 -4.15
CA ARG A 3 -13.93 -17.77 -4.35
C ARG A 3 -13.83 -16.58 -3.38
N ASN A 4 -13.60 -16.89 -2.11
CA ASN A 4 -12.94 -15.94 -1.19
C ASN A 4 -11.45 -15.89 -1.55
N ILE A 5 -11.09 -15.30 -2.70
CA ILE A 5 -9.70 -14.87 -2.88
C ILE A 5 -9.49 -13.82 -1.77
N SER A 6 -8.63 -14.15 -0.81
CA SER A 6 -8.34 -13.26 0.31
C SER A 6 -7.91 -11.90 -0.26
N PHE A 7 -8.54 -10.83 0.19
CA PHE A 7 -8.18 -9.46 -0.16
C PHE A 7 -6.65 -9.20 -0.05
N ILE A 8 -6.00 -9.84 0.92
CA ILE A 8 -4.55 -9.80 1.13
C ILE A 8 -3.80 -10.46 -0.03
N LEU A 9 -4.31 -11.57 -0.56
CA LEU A 9 -3.74 -12.24 -1.73
C LEU A 9 -3.87 -11.36 -2.98
N LEU A 10 -4.98 -10.63 -3.13
CA LEU A 10 -5.15 -9.67 -4.21
C LEU A 10 -4.17 -8.50 -4.08
N LEU A 11 -4.04 -7.92 -2.88
CA LEU A 11 -3.02 -6.90 -2.62
C LEU A 11 -1.62 -7.39 -2.99
N PHE A 12 -1.25 -8.59 -2.53
CA PHE A 12 0.05 -9.20 -2.82
C PHE A 12 0.27 -9.36 -4.34
N LEU A 13 -0.69 -9.97 -5.04
CA LEU A 13 -0.58 -10.22 -6.48
C LEU A 13 -0.55 -8.91 -7.29
N CYS A 14 -1.32 -7.91 -6.86
CA CYS A 14 -1.32 -6.60 -7.49
C CYS A 14 -0.04 -5.83 -7.20
N SER A 15 0.54 -5.93 -6.01
CA SER A 15 1.79 -5.24 -5.64
C SER A 15 3.02 -5.84 -6.30
N PHE A 16 3.02 -7.14 -6.61
CA PHE A 16 4.16 -7.85 -7.20
C PHE A 16 4.73 -7.22 -8.49
N PRO A 17 3.95 -6.90 -9.55
CA PRO A 17 4.48 -6.28 -10.76
C PRO A 17 5.09 -4.89 -10.53
N PHE A 18 4.51 -4.08 -9.64
CA PHE A 18 5.07 -2.78 -9.27
C PHE A 18 6.37 -2.94 -8.49
N SER A 19 6.40 -3.92 -7.59
CA SER A 19 7.59 -4.28 -6.82
C SER A 19 8.73 -4.69 -7.74
N LEU A 20 8.47 -5.52 -8.76
CA LEU A 20 9.50 -5.94 -9.72
C LEU A 20 10.13 -4.75 -10.44
N THR A 21 9.31 -3.78 -10.85
CA THR A 21 9.81 -2.58 -11.54
C THR A 21 10.66 -1.72 -10.61
N ASN A 22 10.23 -1.54 -9.37
CA ASN A 22 10.81 -0.54 -8.46
C ASN A 22 11.87 -1.09 -7.49
N PHE A 23 12.04 -2.41 -7.41
CA PHE A 23 12.87 -3.01 -6.37
C PHE A 23 14.35 -2.78 -6.59
N LEU A 24 14.82 -2.88 -7.84
CA LEU A 24 16.24 -2.71 -8.13
C LEU A 24 16.73 -1.28 -7.89
N PRO A 25 16.03 -0.21 -8.33
CA PRO A 25 16.36 1.16 -7.95
C PRO A 25 16.36 1.36 -6.44
N PHE A 26 15.31 0.90 -5.75
CA PHE A 26 15.22 0.98 -4.29
C PHE A 26 16.40 0.31 -3.58
N PHE A 27 16.73 -0.92 -3.98
CA PHE A 27 17.79 -1.71 -3.34
C PHE A 27 19.19 -1.12 -3.59
N LYS A 28 19.39 -0.47 -4.74
CA LYS A 28 20.64 0.19 -5.11
C LYS A 28 20.72 1.65 -4.69
N ASP A 29 19.68 2.18 -4.05
CA ASP A 29 19.56 3.60 -3.69
C ASP A 29 19.76 4.53 -4.91
N LEU A 30 19.16 4.16 -6.05
CA LEU A 30 19.21 4.93 -7.29
C LEU A 30 17.98 5.82 -7.41
N PRO A 31 18.14 7.08 -7.84
CA PRO A 31 17.00 7.97 -8.04
C PRO A 31 15.98 7.34 -9.02
N PRO A 32 14.68 7.40 -8.71
CA PRO A 32 13.65 6.82 -9.56
C PRO A 32 13.51 7.60 -10.88
N ASP A 33 13.64 6.89 -11.99
CA ASP A 33 13.27 7.38 -13.31
C ASP A 33 11.73 7.57 -13.47
N PRO A 34 11.27 8.23 -14.55
CA PRO A 34 9.85 8.47 -14.78
C PRO A 34 8.96 7.20 -14.84
N ARG A 35 9.53 6.04 -15.17
CA ARG A 35 8.78 4.77 -15.21
C ARG A 35 8.52 4.27 -13.79
N HIS A 36 9.47 4.46 -12.88
CA HIS A 36 9.30 4.14 -11.46
C HIS A 36 8.24 5.02 -10.80
N MET A 37 8.22 6.30 -11.16
CA MET A 37 7.18 7.23 -10.72
C MET A 37 5.79 6.79 -11.23
N MET A 38 5.67 6.51 -12.53
CA MET A 38 4.41 6.09 -13.14
C MET A 38 3.88 4.79 -12.53
N THR A 39 4.74 3.80 -12.32
CA THR A 39 4.33 2.53 -11.70
C THR A 39 3.90 2.70 -10.25
N SER A 40 4.57 3.58 -9.49
CA SER A 40 4.20 3.88 -8.10
C SER A 40 2.87 4.65 -8.01
N LEU A 41 2.62 5.55 -8.96
CA LEU A 41 1.33 6.23 -9.12
C LEU A 41 0.20 5.26 -9.40
N LEU A 42 0.41 4.32 -10.33
CA LEU A 42 -0.56 3.28 -10.66
C LEU A 42 -0.82 2.36 -9.46
N ALA A 43 0.22 1.99 -8.70
CA ALA A 43 0.08 1.25 -7.46
C ALA A 43 -0.77 2.00 -6.42
N GLY A 44 -0.50 3.30 -6.24
CA GLY A 44 -1.29 4.18 -5.37
C GLY A 44 -2.75 4.27 -5.81
N LEU A 45 -3.00 4.45 -7.11
CA LEU A 45 -4.35 4.51 -7.66
C LEU A 45 -5.11 3.19 -7.45
N LEU A 46 -4.46 2.05 -7.63
CA LEU A 46 -5.06 0.75 -7.35
C LEU A 46 -5.44 0.60 -5.88
N VAL A 47 -4.57 1.01 -4.96
CA VAL A 47 -4.85 1.01 -3.53
C VAL A 47 -6.04 1.92 -3.20
N LEU A 48 -6.09 3.12 -3.80
CA LEU A 48 -7.18 4.08 -3.62
C LEU A 48 -8.52 3.51 -4.11
N ILE A 49 -8.56 2.98 -5.34
CA ILE A 49 -9.74 2.37 -5.94
C ILE A 49 -10.20 1.18 -5.10
N THR A 50 -9.26 0.38 -4.63
CA THR A 50 -9.56 -0.79 -3.79
C THR A 50 -10.21 -0.37 -2.47
N GLY A 51 -9.66 0.64 -1.80
CA GLY A 51 -10.29 1.24 -0.62
C GLY A 51 -11.70 1.75 -0.93
N LEU A 52 -11.86 2.50 -2.02
CA LEU A 52 -13.14 3.05 -2.48
C LEU A 52 -14.20 1.96 -2.68
N VAL A 53 -13.87 0.90 -3.41
CA VAL A 53 -14.76 -0.24 -3.65
C VAL A 53 -15.16 -0.92 -2.34
N MET A 54 -14.22 -1.09 -1.41
CA MET A 54 -14.51 -1.72 -0.12
C MET A 54 -15.41 -0.84 0.76
N GLY A 55 -15.22 0.48 0.73
CA GLY A 55 -16.09 1.44 1.42
C GLY A 55 -17.51 1.48 0.83
N LEU A 56 -17.64 1.45 -0.50
CA LEU A 56 -18.93 1.42 -1.18
C LEU A 56 -19.77 0.17 -0.86
N ASN A 57 -19.11 -0.93 -0.50
CA ASN A 57 -19.74 -2.21 -0.16
C ASN A 57 -19.87 -2.45 1.36
N ASP A 58 -19.65 -1.44 2.21
CA ASP A 58 -19.61 -1.51 3.69
C ASP A 58 -18.79 -2.71 4.22
N GLN A 59 -17.65 -2.99 3.58
CA GLN A 59 -16.78 -4.12 3.96
C GLN A 59 -15.91 -3.75 5.16
N ARG A 60 -16.50 -3.69 6.36
CA ARG A 60 -15.80 -3.29 7.61
C ARG A 60 -14.56 -4.12 7.95
N PHE A 61 -14.52 -5.37 7.50
CA PHE A 61 -13.34 -6.23 7.65
C PHE A 61 -12.10 -5.70 6.92
N PHE A 62 -12.28 -4.89 5.87
CA PHE A 62 -11.19 -4.22 5.15
C PHE A 62 -10.31 -3.40 6.11
N LEU A 63 -10.90 -2.57 6.96
CA LEU A 63 -10.14 -1.69 7.87
C LEU A 63 -9.17 -2.48 8.75
N ARG A 64 -9.67 -3.58 9.35
CA ARG A 64 -8.89 -4.43 10.25
C ARG A 64 -7.77 -5.15 9.49
N TRP A 65 -8.08 -5.78 8.37
CA TRP A 65 -7.10 -6.56 7.62
C TRP A 65 -6.08 -5.69 6.89
N TYR A 66 -6.51 -4.57 6.31
CA TYR A 66 -5.64 -3.63 5.62
C TYR A 66 -4.68 -2.95 6.59
N SER A 67 -5.18 -2.48 7.74
CA SER A 67 -4.32 -1.89 8.77
C SER A 67 -3.38 -2.94 9.38
N GLY A 68 -3.89 -4.16 9.61
CA GLY A 68 -3.06 -5.28 10.06
C GLY A 68 -1.95 -5.64 9.08
N TYR A 69 -2.22 -5.64 7.77
CA TYR A 69 -1.24 -5.89 6.71
C TYR A 69 -0.10 -4.86 6.75
N TRP A 70 -0.44 -3.57 6.72
CA TRP A 70 0.57 -2.50 6.73
C TRP A 70 1.33 -2.43 8.04
N LEU A 71 0.66 -2.63 9.18
CA LEU A 71 1.31 -2.70 10.49
C LEU A 71 2.30 -3.87 10.56
N THR A 72 1.92 -5.04 10.02
CA THR A 72 2.81 -6.20 9.95
C THR A 72 4.06 -5.87 9.13
N GLY A 73 3.89 -5.21 7.98
CA GLY A 73 5.01 -4.72 7.18
C GLY A 73 5.94 -3.79 7.95
N LEU A 74 5.39 -2.79 8.65
CA LEU A 74 6.16 -1.84 9.45
C LEU A 74 6.93 -2.51 10.59
N VAL A 75 6.29 -3.43 11.33
CA VAL A 75 6.93 -4.19 12.42
C VAL A 75 8.06 -5.05 11.87
N LEU A 76 7.84 -5.70 10.73
CA LEU A 76 8.83 -6.54 10.08
C LEU A 76 10.02 -5.72 9.53
N LEU A 77 9.77 -4.54 8.95
CA LEU A 77 10.83 -3.60 8.54
C LEU A 77 11.67 -3.14 9.74
N LEU A 78 11.00 -2.77 10.84
CA LEU A 78 11.68 -2.37 12.07
C LEU A 78 12.53 -3.49 12.64
N LEU A 79 11.99 -4.72 12.69
CA LEU A 79 12.73 -5.89 13.16
C LEU A 79 13.95 -6.17 12.27
N GLY A 80 13.80 -6.09 10.95
CA GLY A 80 14.89 -6.25 9.99
C GLY A 80 16.02 -5.24 10.20
N LEU A 81 15.67 -3.98 10.52
CA LEU A 81 16.65 -2.93 10.84
C LEU A 81 17.36 -3.19 12.17
N ILE A 82 16.62 -3.51 13.24
CA ILE A 82 17.18 -3.75 14.58
C ILE A 82 18.11 -4.96 14.58
N THR A 83 17.67 -6.05 13.94
CA THR A 83 18.43 -7.31 13.88
C THR A 83 19.52 -7.33 12.82
N LYS A 84 19.56 -6.31 11.94
CA LYS A 84 20.43 -6.26 10.75
C LYS A 84 20.30 -7.52 9.87
N ALA A 85 19.13 -8.15 9.88
CA ALA A 85 18.86 -9.38 9.14
C ALA A 85 18.45 -9.06 7.70
N PHE A 86 19.44 -8.92 6.80
CA PHE A 86 19.21 -8.65 5.38
C PHE A 86 18.29 -9.66 4.68
N VAL A 87 18.32 -10.92 5.12
CA VAL A 87 17.48 -12.01 4.57
C VAL A 87 15.99 -11.76 4.83
N LEU A 88 15.64 -11.16 5.98
CA LEU A 88 14.26 -10.76 6.26
C LEU A 88 13.93 -9.46 5.52
N PHE A 89 14.87 -8.52 5.52
CA PHE A 89 14.65 -7.18 4.98
C PHE A 89 14.26 -7.18 3.49
N ILE A 90 14.92 -8.00 2.66
CA ILE A 90 14.69 -8.08 1.21
C ILE A 90 13.21 -8.36 0.86
N PRO A 91 12.60 -9.48 1.28
CA PRO A 91 11.22 -9.78 0.93
C PRO A 91 10.22 -8.77 1.53
N ILE A 92 10.51 -8.22 2.70
CA ILE A 92 9.63 -7.22 3.33
C ILE A 92 9.68 -5.90 2.53
N ALA A 93 10.87 -5.40 2.24
CA ALA A 93 11.02 -4.16 1.47
C ALA A 93 10.47 -4.32 0.05
N PHE A 94 10.63 -5.50 -0.56
CA PHE A 94 10.01 -5.83 -1.84
C PHE A 94 8.48 -5.67 -1.78
N LEU A 95 7.81 -6.14 -0.73
CA LEU A 95 6.35 -6.12 -0.68
C LEU A 95 5.75 -4.78 -0.22
N TYR A 96 6.39 -4.12 0.74
CA TYR A 96 5.78 -2.98 1.43
C TYR A 96 6.34 -1.62 0.99
N VAL A 97 7.58 -1.58 0.49
CA VAL A 97 8.26 -0.33 0.17
C VAL A 97 8.41 -0.15 -1.33
N SER A 98 8.93 -1.19 -2.00
CA SER A 98 9.23 -1.17 -3.44
C SER A 98 8.07 -0.70 -4.32
N PRO A 99 6.81 -1.15 -4.16
CA PRO A 99 5.73 -0.75 -5.07
C PRO A 99 5.54 0.77 -5.16
N PHE A 100 5.95 1.50 -4.12
CA PHE A 100 5.76 2.94 -3.96
C PHE A 100 7.06 3.75 -4.06
N TYR A 101 8.20 3.11 -4.35
CA TYR A 101 9.51 3.77 -4.32
C TYR A 101 9.62 4.97 -5.27
N GLY A 102 8.93 4.96 -6.40
CA GLY A 102 8.89 6.11 -7.31
C GLY A 102 8.27 7.38 -6.74
N LEU A 103 7.66 7.33 -5.55
CA LEU A 103 7.22 8.51 -4.81
C LEU A 103 8.36 9.17 -4.01
N HIS A 104 9.57 8.59 -3.97
CA HIS A 104 10.72 9.08 -3.21
C HIS A 104 11.03 10.56 -3.51
N ASP A 105 11.17 10.92 -4.78
CA ASP A 105 11.49 12.29 -5.20
C ASP A 105 10.39 13.30 -4.82
N TRP A 106 9.12 12.88 -4.85
CA TRP A 106 8.00 13.72 -4.47
C TRP A 106 7.89 13.97 -2.97
N LEU A 107 8.30 12.99 -2.17
CA LEU A 107 8.31 13.13 -0.72
C LEU A 107 9.52 13.93 -0.22
N ASN A 108 10.53 14.14 -1.06
CA ASN A 108 11.76 14.88 -0.72
C ASN A 108 12.41 14.37 0.59
N ILE A 109 12.39 13.06 0.79
CA ILE A 109 12.95 12.39 1.97
C ILE A 109 14.38 11.97 1.66
N SER A 110 15.35 12.60 2.33
CA SER A 110 16.78 12.29 2.15
C SER A 110 17.25 11.02 2.86
N SER A 111 16.55 10.61 3.92
CA SER A 111 16.91 9.43 4.71
C SER A 111 16.23 8.18 4.16
N GLN A 112 17.01 7.23 3.67
CA GLN A 112 16.52 5.92 3.23
C GLN A 112 15.75 5.22 4.36
N GLN A 113 16.21 5.35 5.62
CA GLN A 113 15.51 4.79 6.78
C GLN A 113 14.12 5.40 6.97
N THR A 114 13.99 6.73 6.83
CA THR A 114 12.69 7.41 6.92
C THR A 114 11.79 6.98 5.76
N LEU A 115 12.35 6.80 4.56
CA LEU A 115 11.62 6.36 3.38
C LEU A 115 10.99 4.97 3.55
N LEU A 116 11.70 4.04 4.22
CA LEU A 116 11.20 2.69 4.52
C LEU A 116 9.88 2.69 5.29
N PHE A 117 9.67 3.69 6.15
CA PHE A 117 8.45 3.80 6.95
C PHE A 117 7.42 4.74 6.32
N ALA A 118 7.88 5.80 5.64
CA ALA A 118 7.02 6.77 5.00
C ALA A 118 6.20 6.16 3.85
N LEU A 119 6.80 5.29 3.03
CA LEU A 119 6.12 4.70 1.87
C LEU A 119 4.99 3.72 2.26
N PRO A 120 5.20 2.75 3.18
CA PRO A 120 4.11 1.93 3.68
C PRO A 120 3.00 2.74 4.36
N LEU A 121 3.38 3.79 5.12
CA LEU A 121 2.40 4.67 5.76
C LEU A 121 1.58 5.45 4.73
N ALA A 122 2.22 5.98 3.68
CA ALA A 122 1.54 6.66 2.58
C ALA A 122 0.57 5.71 1.86
N ALA A 123 0.99 4.47 1.58
CA ALA A 123 0.12 3.47 0.98
C ALA A 123 -1.07 3.13 1.90
N TRP A 124 -0.85 3.00 3.21
CA TRP A 124 -1.93 2.82 4.17
C TRP A 124 -2.93 3.99 4.14
N MET A 125 -2.42 5.24 4.16
CA MET A 125 -3.24 6.44 4.09
C MET A 125 -4.07 6.51 2.81
N ILE A 126 -3.48 6.21 1.65
CA ILE A 126 -4.19 6.21 0.36
C ILE A 126 -5.37 5.23 0.39
N GLY A 127 -5.17 4.03 0.95
CA GLY A 127 -6.24 3.04 1.07
C GLY A 127 -7.36 3.48 2.02
N MET A 128 -7.00 4.12 3.13
CA MET A 128 -7.96 4.68 4.09
C MET A 128 -8.77 5.83 3.51
N VAL A 129 -8.13 6.73 2.76
CA VAL A 129 -8.81 7.83 2.04
C VAL A 129 -9.82 7.27 1.04
N GLY A 130 -9.42 6.24 0.27
CA GLY A 130 -10.33 5.55 -0.63
C GLY A 130 -11.54 4.98 0.10
N TYR A 131 -11.30 4.23 1.18
CA TYR A 131 -12.36 3.62 1.98
C TYR A 131 -13.33 4.64 2.59
N GLY A 132 -12.81 5.72 3.19
CA GLY A 132 -13.62 6.81 3.72
C GLY A 132 -14.48 7.48 2.65
N ALA A 133 -13.91 7.75 1.47
CA ALA A 133 -14.67 8.29 0.33
C ALA A 133 -15.80 7.33 -0.09
N GLY A 134 -15.55 6.02 -0.10
CA GLY A 134 -16.54 5.00 -0.45
C GLY A 134 -17.75 5.01 0.48
N ILE A 135 -17.52 5.09 1.80
CA ILE A 135 -18.59 5.22 2.80
C ILE A 135 -19.41 6.50 2.57
N LEU A 136 -18.74 7.63 2.36
CA LEU A 136 -19.42 8.91 2.13
C LEU A 136 -20.31 8.87 0.88
N PHE A 137 -19.85 8.22 -0.19
CA PHE A 137 -20.66 8.04 -1.40
C PHE A 137 -21.84 7.09 -1.20
N GLN A 138 -21.67 6.04 -0.40
CA GLN A 138 -22.76 5.11 -0.06
C GLN A 138 -23.85 5.83 0.75
N ALA A 139 -23.46 6.58 1.79
CA ALA A 139 -24.39 7.33 2.63
C ALA A 139 -25.23 8.34 1.82
N LYS A 140 -24.62 9.03 0.85
CA LYS A 140 -25.33 9.95 -0.06
C LYS A 140 -26.33 9.28 -1.00
N LYS A 141 -26.20 7.97 -1.25
CA LYS A 141 -27.15 7.22 -2.11
C LYS A 141 -28.38 6.70 -1.36
N GLN A 142 -28.36 6.69 -0.02
CA GLN A 142 -29.45 6.16 0.81
C GLN A 142 -30.40 7.20 1.47
N PRO A 143 -30.52 8.49 1.07
CA PRO A 143 -31.30 9.48 1.81
C PRO A 143 -32.84 9.35 1.68
N GLY A 144 -33.38 8.15 1.42
CA GLY A 144 -34.82 7.94 1.23
C GLY A 144 -35.35 6.55 1.57
N ALA A 145 -34.63 5.73 2.35
CA ALA A 145 -35.11 4.41 2.79
C ALA A 145 -35.76 4.41 4.19
N GLU A 146 -35.90 5.58 4.81
CA GLU A 146 -36.68 5.79 6.03
C GLU A 146 -37.88 6.66 5.69
N SER A 147 -38.97 6.02 5.27
CA SER A 147 -40.32 6.60 5.18
C SER A 147 -41.31 5.71 5.91
#